data_AF-A0A7J7Y1U6-F1
#
_entry.id   AF-A0A7J7Y1U6-F1
#
_cell.length_a   1.000
_cell.length_b   1.000
_cell.length_c   1.000
_cell.angle_alpha   90.00
_cell.angle_beta   90.00
_cell.angle_gamma   90.00
#
_symmetry.space_group_name_H-M   'P 1'
#
loop_
_entity.id
_entity.type
_entity.pdbx_description
1 polymer ?
#
loop_
_entity_poly.entity_id
_entity_poly.type
_entity_poly.pdbx_seq_one_letter_code
_entity_poly.pdbx_strand_id
1 'polypeptide(L)'
;MATAMAPTAVERAVLEEEFRWLLHDEVHAVLRQLQDILKEASLRFTLPGSGMEGPAKQENFILGSSGTDQVKGVLTLQGDALSQADVNLKMPRNNQLLHFAFREDKQWKLQQKVSYVRPGTKPASVCAMCMHPARAGSQQLWGRSQIQDARNHVSQAIYLLNNRDESYQFRTGAEVLKLMDAVMLQLTRARNRLTTPATLTLPEIAASGLTRMFTPALPSDLLVNVYINLNKLCLTVYQLHTLQPNSTKNFRPAGGSVLHSPGAMFEWGAQRLEVSHVHKVESVIPWLNDALVFFTVSLQLCQQLKDKISVFSSYWSYRPF
;
A
#
# COMPACT_ATOMS: atom_id res chain seq x y z
N MET A 1 -18.74 -23.84 46.37
CA MET A 1 -17.91 -24.31 45.24
C MET A 1 -18.86 -24.71 44.12
N ALA A 2 -18.88 -23.96 43.01
CA ALA A 2 -19.65 -24.35 41.85
C ALA A 2 -18.89 -25.47 41.13
N THR A 3 -19.37 -26.71 41.27
CA THR A 3 -18.97 -27.83 40.43
C THR A 3 -19.41 -27.52 39.01
N ALA A 4 -18.50 -27.00 38.19
CA ALA A 4 -18.70 -26.95 36.75
C ALA A 4 -18.87 -28.40 36.28
N MET A 5 -20.10 -28.82 35.98
CA MET A 5 -20.42 -30.15 35.48
C MET A 5 -19.44 -30.51 34.36
N ALA A 6 -18.85 -31.69 34.47
CA ALA A 6 -18.07 -32.23 33.37
C ALA A 6 -19.03 -32.58 32.22
N PRO A 7 -18.68 -32.23 30.97
CA PRO A 7 -19.52 -32.61 29.84
C PRO A 7 -19.67 -34.13 29.83
N THR A 8 -20.90 -34.58 29.67
CA THR A 8 -21.24 -36.00 29.59
C THR A 8 -20.51 -36.63 28.40
N ALA A 9 -20.26 -37.94 28.45
CA ALA A 9 -19.56 -38.65 27.37
C ALA A 9 -20.27 -38.49 26.01
N VAL A 10 -21.60 -38.32 26.03
CA VAL A 10 -22.43 -38.06 24.84
C VAL A 10 -22.19 -36.65 24.31
N GLU A 11 -22.20 -35.63 25.16
CA GLU A 11 -21.86 -34.25 24.76
C GLU A 11 -20.44 -34.16 24.19
N ARG A 12 -19.49 -34.92 24.74
CA ARG A 12 -18.12 -34.98 24.24
C ARG A 12 -18.04 -35.60 22.83
N ALA A 13 -18.77 -36.69 22.58
CA ALA A 13 -18.79 -37.34 21.27
C ALA A 13 -19.42 -36.44 20.20
N VAL A 14 -20.53 -35.77 20.53
CA VAL A 14 -21.19 -34.81 19.62
C VAL A 14 -20.26 -33.63 19.33
N LEU A 15 -19.59 -33.07 20.34
CA LEU A 15 -18.65 -31.96 20.14
C LEU A 15 -17.41 -32.36 19.31
N GLU A 16 -16.91 -33.60 19.44
CA GLU A 16 -15.85 -34.11 18.56
C GLU A 16 -16.32 -34.22 17.11
N GLU A 17 -17.54 -34.69 16.88
CA GLU A 17 -18.14 -34.81 15.54
C GLU A 17 -18.38 -33.44 14.91
N GLU A 18 -18.92 -32.49 15.67
CA GLU A 18 -19.09 -31.08 15.27
C GLU A 18 -17.74 -30.42 14.96
N PHE A 19 -16.71 -30.68 15.76
CA PHE A 19 -15.36 -30.14 15.49
C PHE A 19 -14.74 -30.75 14.23
N ARG A 20 -14.97 -32.04 13.97
CA ARG A 20 -14.54 -32.68 12.73
C ARG A 20 -15.28 -32.12 11.53
N TRP A 21 -16.58 -31.88 11.65
CA TRP A 21 -17.37 -31.23 10.61
C TRP A 21 -16.87 -29.81 10.33
N LEU A 22 -16.62 -29.01 11.38
CA LEU A 22 -16.02 -27.67 11.26
C LEU A 22 -14.70 -27.71 10.48
N LEU A 23 -13.81 -28.64 10.83
CA LEU A 23 -12.48 -28.77 10.20
C LEU A 23 -12.53 -29.26 8.74
N HIS A 24 -13.57 -30.02 8.36
CA HIS A 24 -13.66 -30.65 7.05
C HIS A 24 -14.58 -29.92 6.07
N ASP A 25 -15.63 -29.26 6.54
CA ASP A 25 -16.62 -28.63 5.68
C ASP A 25 -16.53 -27.10 5.78
N GLU A 26 -16.64 -26.54 6.99
CA GLU A 26 -16.63 -25.09 7.16
C GLU A 26 -15.29 -24.46 6.79
N VAL A 27 -14.16 -25.06 7.20
CA VAL A 27 -12.81 -24.59 6.82
C VAL A 27 -12.67 -24.54 5.30
N HIS A 28 -13.04 -25.60 4.58
CA HIS A 28 -12.93 -25.66 3.12
C HIS A 28 -13.90 -24.72 2.42
N ALA A 29 -15.08 -24.48 2.98
CA ALA A 29 -16.02 -23.48 2.48
C ALA A 29 -15.43 -22.06 2.58
N VAL A 30 -14.87 -21.70 3.74
CA VAL A 30 -14.22 -20.39 3.94
C VAL A 30 -12.97 -20.26 3.06
N LEU A 31 -12.16 -21.31 2.91
CA LEU A 31 -11.00 -21.30 2.03
C LEU A 31 -11.39 -21.06 0.57
N ARG A 32 -12.45 -21.71 0.07
CA ARG A 32 -12.99 -21.48 -1.29
C ARG A 32 -13.49 -20.04 -1.44
N GLN A 33 -14.27 -19.56 -0.49
CA GLN A 33 -14.75 -18.18 -0.49
C GLN A 33 -13.59 -17.16 -0.49
N LEU A 34 -12.54 -17.40 0.30
CA LEU A 34 -11.34 -16.57 0.32
C LEU A 34 -10.60 -16.62 -1.03
N GLN A 35 -10.47 -17.80 -1.64
CA GLN A 35 -9.85 -17.92 -2.96
C GLN A 35 -10.61 -17.11 -4.01
N ASP A 36 -11.94 -17.18 -4.03
CA ASP A 36 -12.76 -16.46 -5.01
C ASP A 36 -12.65 -14.95 -4.82
N ILE A 37 -12.76 -14.47 -3.59
CA ILE A 37 -12.59 -13.04 -3.27
C ILE A 37 -11.18 -12.56 -3.65
N LEU A 38 -10.14 -13.32 -3.34
CA LEU A 38 -8.76 -12.91 -3.64
C LEU A 38 -8.42 -13.02 -5.13
N LYS A 39 -8.99 -13.98 -5.86
CA LYS A 39 -8.90 -14.04 -7.33
C LYS A 39 -9.55 -12.80 -7.95
N GLU A 40 -10.75 -12.41 -7.49
CA GLU A 40 -11.42 -11.19 -7.95
C GLU A 40 -10.60 -9.93 -7.61
N ALA A 41 -10.03 -9.86 -6.40
CA ALA A 41 -9.13 -8.78 -6.02
C ALA A 41 -7.88 -8.73 -6.90
N SER A 42 -7.28 -9.89 -7.22
CA SER A 42 -6.14 -9.99 -8.14
C SER A 42 -6.51 -9.50 -9.54
N LEU A 43 -7.71 -9.86 -10.03
CA LEU A 43 -8.24 -9.38 -11.31
C LEU A 43 -8.39 -7.86 -11.34
N ARG A 44 -8.75 -7.21 -10.24
CA ARG A 44 -8.76 -5.74 -10.17
C ARG A 44 -7.36 -5.13 -10.33
N PHE A 45 -6.30 -5.82 -9.95
CA PHE A 45 -4.90 -5.42 -10.20
C PHE A 45 -4.39 -5.81 -11.60
N THR A 46 -4.94 -6.88 -12.18
CA THR A 46 -4.68 -7.32 -13.55
C THR A 46 -5.85 -6.93 -14.43
N LEU A 47 -5.94 -5.65 -14.80
CA LEU A 47 -6.90 -5.14 -15.77
C LEU A 47 -7.40 -6.25 -16.74
N PRO A 48 -8.64 -6.76 -16.58
CA PRO A 48 -9.16 -7.77 -17.47
C PRO A 48 -9.58 -7.08 -18.77
N GLY A 49 -8.72 -7.17 -19.79
CA GLY A 49 -9.12 -7.05 -21.20
C GLY A 49 -9.58 -8.39 -21.78
N SER A 50 -10.31 -9.21 -21.02
CA SER A 50 -10.77 -10.53 -21.47
C SER A 50 -12.29 -10.62 -21.43
N GLY A 51 -12.91 -9.85 -22.32
CA GLY A 51 -14.33 -9.92 -22.63
C GLY A 51 -14.55 -8.98 -23.80
N MET A 52 -14.46 -9.54 -25.01
CA MET A 52 -14.83 -9.01 -26.34
C MET A 52 -15.07 -7.48 -26.46
N GLU A 53 -14.28 -6.87 -27.34
CA GLU A 53 -14.46 -5.55 -27.96
C GLU A 53 -14.32 -4.30 -27.07
N GLY A 54 -13.11 -3.74 -27.05
CA GLY A 54 -12.86 -2.34 -26.67
C GLY A 54 -11.36 -2.03 -26.55
N PRO A 55 -10.89 -0.84 -26.98
CA PRO A 55 -9.48 -0.47 -26.84
C PRO A 55 -9.13 -0.43 -25.36
N ALA A 56 -7.94 -0.94 -25.00
CA ALA A 56 -7.41 -1.01 -23.63
C ALA A 56 -7.78 0.25 -22.84
N LYS A 57 -8.72 0.12 -21.89
CA LYS A 57 -9.40 1.27 -21.30
C LYS A 57 -8.43 2.03 -20.40
N GLN A 58 -7.85 3.07 -20.98
CA GLN A 58 -7.10 4.11 -20.34
C GLN A 58 -8.01 4.81 -19.30
N GLU A 59 -7.80 4.60 -18.00
CA GLU A 59 -8.63 5.27 -16.98
C GLU A 59 -8.09 6.67 -16.70
N ASN A 60 -8.85 7.66 -17.17
CA ASN A 60 -8.59 9.07 -16.94
C ASN A 60 -9.22 9.51 -15.63
N PHE A 61 -8.37 9.85 -14.67
CA PHE A 61 -8.75 10.43 -13.39
C PHE A 61 -8.62 11.94 -13.48
N ILE A 62 -9.73 12.65 -13.27
CA ILE A 62 -9.74 14.11 -13.14
C ILE A 62 -9.53 14.42 -11.66
N LEU A 63 -8.49 15.20 -11.36
CA LEU A 63 -8.12 15.67 -10.04
C LEU A 63 -8.28 17.20 -9.98
N GLY A 64 -8.96 17.69 -8.94
CA GLY A 64 -9.18 19.12 -8.73
C GLY A 64 -10.35 19.67 -9.56
N SER A 65 -11.05 20.65 -8.98
CA SER A 65 -12.15 21.35 -9.64
C SER A 65 -11.76 22.78 -10.01
N SER A 66 -12.09 23.21 -11.22
CA SER A 66 -11.74 24.53 -11.77
C SER A 66 -12.28 25.73 -10.97
N GLY A 67 -13.21 25.51 -10.03
CA GLY A 67 -13.79 26.55 -9.18
C GLY A 67 -13.13 26.70 -7.80
N THR A 68 -12.61 25.62 -7.22
CA THR A 68 -12.10 25.59 -5.83
C THR A 68 -10.58 25.43 -5.76
N ASP A 69 -9.99 24.74 -6.73
CA ASP A 69 -8.59 24.35 -6.70
C ASP A 69 -7.78 25.15 -7.72
N GLN A 70 -6.58 25.58 -7.32
CA GLN A 70 -5.64 26.24 -8.22
C GLN A 70 -4.93 25.25 -9.16
N VAL A 71 -5.05 23.95 -8.90
CA VAL A 71 -4.48 22.87 -9.72
C VAL A 71 -5.60 21.99 -10.26
N LYS A 72 -5.53 21.67 -11.54
CA LYS A 72 -6.36 20.67 -12.20
C LYS A 72 -5.47 19.68 -12.92
N GLY A 73 -5.57 18.40 -12.56
CA GLY A 73 -4.83 17.32 -13.20
C GLY A 73 -5.76 16.35 -13.91
N VAL A 74 -5.42 15.88 -15.10
CA VAL A 74 -5.99 14.68 -15.71
C VAL A 74 -4.88 13.63 -15.77
N LEU A 75 -4.96 12.65 -14.89
CA LEU A 75 -3.97 11.58 -14.77
C LEU A 75 -4.54 10.29 -15.35
N THR A 76 -3.78 9.65 -16.21
CA THR A 76 -4.08 8.32 -16.70
C THR A 76 -3.29 7.28 -15.96
N LEU A 77 -3.99 6.36 -15.29
CA LEU A 77 -3.38 5.20 -14.65
C LEU A 77 -3.75 3.91 -15.40
N GLN A 78 -2.74 3.14 -15.80
CA GLN A 78 -2.89 1.80 -16.38
C GLN A 78 -2.23 0.79 -15.44
N GLY A 79 -3.02 0.15 -14.57
CA GLY A 79 -2.48 -0.77 -13.57
C GLY A 79 -1.52 -0.04 -12.63
N ASP A 80 -0.23 -0.39 -12.67
CA ASP A 80 0.83 0.22 -11.85
C ASP A 80 1.59 1.38 -12.53
N ALA A 81 1.29 1.67 -13.80
CA ALA A 81 1.98 2.66 -14.62
C ALA A 81 1.11 3.89 -14.87
N LEU A 82 1.66 5.07 -14.57
CA LEU A 82 1.09 6.35 -14.94
C LEU A 82 1.56 6.67 -16.38
N SER A 83 0.66 6.50 -17.35
CA SER A 83 1.00 6.65 -18.77
C SER A 83 0.83 8.08 -19.27
N GLN A 84 -0.10 8.85 -18.70
CA GLN A 84 -0.28 10.26 -19.01
C GLN A 84 -0.57 11.06 -17.74
N ALA A 85 -0.09 12.28 -17.67
CA ALA A 85 -0.48 13.26 -16.66
C ALA A 85 -0.49 14.64 -17.29
N ASP A 86 -1.67 15.21 -17.43
CA ASP A 86 -1.91 16.59 -17.85
C ASP A 86 -2.18 17.40 -16.58
N VAL A 87 -1.40 18.45 -16.32
CA VAL A 87 -1.50 19.27 -15.11
C VAL A 87 -1.58 20.74 -15.49
N ASN A 88 -2.64 21.38 -15.06
CA ASN A 88 -2.91 22.80 -15.24
C ASN A 88 -2.83 23.49 -13.87
N LEU A 89 -1.88 24.40 -13.71
CA LEU A 89 -1.68 25.20 -12.50
C LEU A 89 -2.03 26.66 -12.79
N LYS A 90 -3.01 27.20 -12.07
CA LYS A 90 -3.37 28.61 -12.10
C LYS A 90 -2.55 29.36 -11.06
N MET A 91 -1.66 30.24 -11.51
CA MET A 91 -0.83 31.06 -10.63
C MET A 91 -1.66 32.24 -10.07
N PRO A 92 -1.76 32.40 -8.75
CA PRO A 92 -2.62 33.42 -8.14
C PRO A 92 -2.09 34.86 -8.30
N ARG A 93 -0.77 35.05 -8.48
CA ARG A 93 -0.17 36.40 -8.55
C ARG A 93 -0.31 37.10 -9.90
N ASN A 94 -0.44 36.35 -11.00
CA ASN A 94 -0.37 36.89 -12.36
C ASN A 94 -1.51 36.38 -13.27
N ASN A 95 -2.47 35.62 -12.72
CA ASN A 95 -3.54 34.96 -13.47
C ASN A 95 -3.04 34.12 -14.66
N GLN A 96 -1.77 33.69 -14.62
CA GLN A 96 -1.16 32.87 -15.65
C GLN A 96 -1.55 31.41 -15.42
N LEU A 97 -1.98 30.74 -16.48
CA LEU A 97 -2.21 29.30 -16.48
C LEU A 97 -0.96 28.61 -17.03
N LEU A 98 -0.33 27.79 -16.20
CA LEU A 98 0.78 26.92 -16.59
C LEU A 98 0.23 25.54 -16.90
N HIS A 99 0.63 25.00 -18.05
CA HIS A 99 0.23 23.67 -18.49
C HIS A 99 1.48 22.79 -18.62
N PHE A 100 1.41 21.60 -18.04
CA PHE A 100 2.47 20.59 -18.07
C PHE A 100 1.88 19.23 -18.40
N ALA A 101 2.39 18.56 -19.42
CA ALA A 101 1.92 17.22 -19.80
C ALA A 101 3.07 16.20 -19.79
N PHE A 102 2.76 14.93 -19.59
CA PHE A 102 3.73 13.85 -19.81
C PHE A 102 4.16 13.78 -21.28
N ARG A 103 5.42 13.40 -21.52
CA ARG A 103 5.90 13.04 -22.86
C ARG A 103 5.17 11.79 -23.36
N GLU A 104 4.59 11.87 -24.55
CA GLU A 104 3.74 10.82 -25.15
C GLU A 104 4.42 9.44 -25.23
N ASP A 105 5.75 9.41 -25.28
CA ASP A 105 6.58 8.22 -25.45
C ASP A 105 7.13 7.62 -24.14
N LYS A 106 6.75 8.15 -22.96
CA LYS A 106 7.30 7.68 -21.67
C LYS A 106 6.21 7.41 -20.62
N GLN A 107 6.20 6.19 -20.11
CA GLN A 107 5.42 5.81 -18.91
C GLN A 107 6.26 5.99 -17.63
N TRP A 108 5.66 6.53 -16.57
CA TRP A 108 6.28 6.58 -15.25
C TRP A 108 5.58 5.62 -14.31
N LYS A 109 6.34 4.72 -13.67
CA LYS A 109 5.77 3.85 -12.62
C LYS A 109 5.76 4.60 -11.31
N LEU A 110 4.66 4.48 -10.56
CA LEU A 110 4.61 4.94 -9.17
C LEU A 110 5.75 4.26 -8.42
N GLN A 111 6.72 5.02 -7.91
CA GLN A 111 7.84 4.46 -7.17
C GLN A 111 7.70 4.78 -5.68
N GLN A 112 7.86 3.76 -4.83
CA GLN A 112 7.88 3.92 -3.40
C GLN A 112 9.25 3.57 -2.82
N LYS A 113 9.62 4.26 -1.74
CA LYS A 113 10.73 3.86 -0.88
C LYS A 113 10.35 2.59 -0.11
N VAL A 114 10.90 1.44 -0.52
CA VAL A 114 10.72 0.20 0.22
C VAL A 114 11.76 0.14 1.34
N SER A 115 11.34 0.44 2.56
CA SER A 115 12.12 0.12 3.76
C SER A 115 12.08 -1.39 3.97
N TYR A 116 13.10 -2.10 3.47
CA TYR A 116 13.30 -3.50 3.82
C TYR A 116 13.77 -3.57 5.27
N VAL A 117 12.85 -3.72 6.21
CA VAL A 117 13.19 -4.20 7.55
C VAL A 117 13.35 -5.71 7.43
N ARG A 118 14.59 -6.21 7.45
CA ARG A 118 14.83 -7.66 7.50
C ARG A 118 14.08 -8.21 8.72
N PRO A 119 13.13 -9.15 8.56
CA PRO A 119 12.58 -9.84 9.70
C PRO A 119 13.65 -10.82 10.21
N GLY A 120 14.22 -10.56 11.39
CA GLY A 120 14.94 -11.61 12.13
C GLY A 120 16.34 -11.32 12.66
N THR A 121 16.88 -10.10 12.68
CA THR A 121 18.08 -9.84 13.48
C THR A 121 17.67 -9.52 14.92
N LYS A 122 17.75 -10.53 15.80
CA LYS A 122 17.82 -10.32 17.26
C LYS A 122 18.88 -9.27 17.58
N PRO A 123 18.74 -8.48 18.65
CA PRO A 123 19.81 -7.58 19.09
C PRO A 123 20.99 -8.46 19.51
N ALA A 124 22.01 -8.53 18.66
CA ALA A 124 23.27 -9.16 19.02
C ALA A 124 23.88 -8.33 20.14
N SER A 125 23.92 -8.94 21.31
CA SER A 125 24.84 -8.62 22.40
C SER A 125 26.22 -8.21 21.84
N VAL A 126 26.68 -7.09 22.39
CA VAL A 126 28.03 -6.52 22.36
C VAL A 126 29.12 -7.50 21.90
N CYS A 127 29.70 -7.23 20.73
CA CYS A 127 31.08 -7.63 20.42
C CYS A 127 31.90 -6.35 20.24
N ALA A 128 32.58 -5.96 21.31
CA ALA A 128 33.58 -4.90 21.32
C ALA A 128 34.87 -5.45 20.69
N MET A 129 35.06 -5.20 19.39
CA MET A 129 36.36 -5.09 18.69
C MET A 129 36.13 -5.29 17.20
N CYS A 130 35.79 -4.21 16.51
CA CYS A 130 36.04 -4.01 15.08
C CYS A 130 35.76 -2.52 14.80
N MET A 131 36.80 -1.69 14.84
CA MET A 131 36.74 -0.32 14.30
C MET A 131 36.65 -0.41 12.77
N HIS A 132 35.44 -0.59 12.26
CA HIS A 132 35.07 -0.15 10.92
C HIS A 132 33.71 0.53 11.06
N PRO A 133 33.48 1.72 10.48
CA PRO A 133 32.15 2.27 10.41
C PRO A 133 31.33 1.34 9.51
N ALA A 134 30.58 0.43 10.12
CA ALA A 134 29.55 -0.34 9.45
C ALA A 134 28.54 0.67 8.92
N ARG A 135 28.71 1.03 7.65
CA ARG A 135 27.77 1.85 6.88
C ARG A 135 26.44 1.11 6.99
N ALA A 136 25.55 1.61 7.86
CA ALA A 136 24.16 1.21 7.96
C ALA A 136 23.42 1.65 6.69
N GLY A 137 23.83 1.07 5.55
CA GLY A 137 23.16 1.21 4.29
C GLY A 137 21.91 0.37 4.35
N SER A 138 20.81 0.98 4.80
CA SER A 138 19.50 0.58 4.30
C SER A 138 19.60 0.64 2.77
N GLN A 139 19.74 -0.52 2.11
CA GLN A 139 19.65 -0.62 0.66
C GLN A 139 18.22 -0.23 0.27
N GLN A 140 18.02 1.07 0.08
CA GLN A 140 16.78 1.68 -0.38
C GLN A 140 16.67 1.40 -1.88
N LEU A 141 16.06 0.27 -2.21
CA LEU A 141 15.79 -0.10 -3.60
C LEU A 141 14.58 0.69 -4.08
N TRP A 142 14.83 1.69 -4.92
CA TRP A 142 13.80 2.33 -5.76
C TRP A 142 13.49 1.38 -6.91
N GLY A 143 12.39 0.62 -6.82
CA GLY A 143 12.14 -0.36 -7.88
C GLY A 143 10.75 -0.97 -7.99
N ARG A 144 9.84 -0.77 -7.04
CA ARG A 144 8.49 -1.37 -7.12
C ARG A 144 7.40 -0.37 -6.78
N SER A 145 6.30 -0.49 -7.53
CA SER A 145 5.09 0.31 -7.34
C SER A 145 4.27 -0.20 -6.16
N GLN A 146 3.62 0.71 -5.44
CA GLN A 146 2.65 0.40 -4.37
C GLN A 146 1.66 -0.68 -4.82
N ILE A 147 1.17 -0.54 -6.05
CA ILE A 147 0.21 -1.44 -6.68
C ILE A 147 0.85 -2.81 -6.98
N GLN A 148 2.09 -2.81 -7.47
CA GLN A 148 2.81 -4.04 -7.78
C GLN A 148 3.14 -4.84 -6.52
N ASP A 149 3.60 -4.18 -5.45
CA ASP A 149 3.87 -4.84 -4.17
C ASP A 149 2.59 -5.37 -3.53
N ALA A 150 1.48 -4.61 -3.58
CA ALA A 150 0.18 -5.11 -3.13
C ALA A 150 -0.25 -6.34 -3.93
N ARG A 151 -0.15 -6.31 -5.26
CA ARG A 151 -0.44 -7.45 -6.15
C ARG A 151 0.40 -8.68 -5.81
N ASN A 152 1.71 -8.51 -5.55
CA ASN A 152 2.59 -9.62 -5.17
C ASN A 152 2.13 -10.29 -3.87
N HIS A 153 1.71 -9.49 -2.88
CA HIS A 153 1.16 -10.01 -1.63
C HIS A 153 -0.17 -10.75 -1.84
N VAL A 154 -1.05 -10.25 -2.70
CA VAL A 154 -2.30 -10.94 -3.06
C VAL A 154 -2.01 -12.27 -3.75
N SER A 155 -1.12 -12.30 -4.74
CA SER A 155 -0.69 -13.54 -5.40
C SER A 155 -0.10 -14.55 -4.40
N GLN A 156 0.68 -14.08 -3.43
CA GLN A 156 1.22 -14.94 -2.38
C GLN A 156 0.12 -15.51 -1.48
N ALA A 157 -0.90 -14.72 -1.14
CA ALA A 157 -2.05 -15.19 -0.36
C ALA A 157 -2.83 -16.27 -1.13
N ILE A 158 -3.08 -16.06 -2.43
CA ILE A 158 -3.74 -17.06 -3.30
C ILE A 158 -2.89 -18.33 -3.38
N TYR A 159 -1.58 -18.21 -3.54
CA TYR A 159 -0.68 -19.37 -3.54
C TYR A 159 -0.77 -20.18 -2.24
N LEU A 160 -0.79 -19.51 -1.08
CA LEU A 160 -0.94 -20.18 0.22
C LEU A 160 -2.26 -20.94 0.34
N LEU A 161 -3.34 -20.42 -0.27
CA LEU A 161 -4.65 -21.07 -0.30
C LEU A 161 -4.71 -22.22 -1.32
N ASN A 162 -4.06 -22.09 -2.48
CA ASN A 162 -4.08 -23.11 -3.55
C ASN A 162 -3.12 -24.28 -3.28
N ASN A 163 -2.05 -24.07 -2.50
CA ASN A 163 -1.08 -25.11 -2.19
C ASN A 163 -1.64 -26.19 -1.24
N ARG A 164 -2.90 -26.06 -0.81
CA ARG A 164 -3.67 -27.07 -0.09
C ARG A 164 -4.85 -27.46 -0.96
N ASP A 165 -4.77 -28.67 -1.50
CA ASP A 165 -5.80 -29.25 -2.36
C ASP A 165 -7.14 -29.36 -1.61
N GLU A 166 -8.27 -29.37 -2.31
CA GLU A 166 -9.60 -29.54 -1.70
C GLU A 166 -9.70 -30.88 -0.94
N SER A 167 -8.89 -31.85 -1.34
CA SER A 167 -8.74 -33.15 -0.68
C SER A 167 -7.91 -33.12 0.62
N TYR A 168 -7.27 -31.99 0.95
CA TYR A 168 -6.43 -31.87 2.13
C TYR A 168 -7.26 -31.85 3.41
N GLN A 169 -7.08 -32.86 4.27
CA GLN A 169 -7.76 -32.95 5.55
C GLN A 169 -6.90 -32.33 6.65
N PHE A 170 -7.37 -31.20 7.20
CA PHE A 170 -6.71 -30.56 8.34
C PHE A 170 -6.84 -31.44 9.59
N ARG A 171 -5.70 -31.78 10.20
CA ARG A 171 -5.68 -32.69 11.36
C ARG A 171 -5.81 -31.95 12.69
N THR A 172 -5.44 -30.68 12.73
CA THR A 172 -5.44 -29.89 13.96
C THR A 172 -5.90 -28.45 13.70
N GLY A 173 -6.60 -27.86 14.66
CA GLY A 173 -6.97 -26.45 14.60
C GLY A 173 -5.74 -25.53 14.50
N ALA A 174 -4.64 -25.89 15.15
CA ALA A 174 -3.38 -25.14 15.10
C ALA A 174 -2.81 -25.00 13.67
N GLU A 175 -3.05 -25.99 12.82
CA GLU A 175 -2.64 -25.94 11.41
C GLU A 175 -3.44 -24.90 10.62
N VAL A 176 -4.77 -24.88 10.83
CA VAL A 176 -5.65 -23.90 10.20
C VAL A 176 -5.34 -22.49 10.71
N LEU A 177 -5.10 -22.33 12.01
CA LEU A 177 -4.70 -21.05 12.60
C LEU A 177 -3.42 -20.50 11.96
N LYS A 178 -2.39 -21.35 11.81
CA LYS A 178 -1.12 -20.97 11.13
C LYS A 178 -1.34 -20.56 9.67
N LEU A 179 -2.21 -21.28 8.95
CA LEU A 179 -2.57 -20.92 7.58
C LEU A 179 -3.27 -19.55 7.53
N MET A 180 -4.28 -19.35 8.38
CA MET A 180 -5.02 -18.08 8.46
C MET A 180 -4.09 -16.93 8.84
N ASP A 181 -3.17 -17.11 9.79
CA ASP A 181 -2.16 -16.11 10.14
C ASP A 181 -1.26 -15.75 8.95
N ALA A 182 -0.81 -16.75 8.18
CA ALA A 182 0.01 -16.53 7.00
C ALA A 182 -0.75 -15.75 5.91
N VAL A 183 -2.02 -16.07 5.66
CA VAL A 183 -2.89 -15.37 4.70
C VAL A 183 -3.16 -13.94 5.18
N MET A 184 -3.60 -13.76 6.42
CA MET A 184 -3.87 -12.44 7.03
C MET A 184 -2.65 -11.54 7.01
N LEU A 185 -1.45 -12.09 7.22
CA LEU A 185 -0.20 -11.35 7.13
C LEU A 185 0.03 -10.79 5.73
N GLN A 186 -0.22 -11.57 4.67
CA GLN A 186 -0.09 -11.09 3.30
C GLN A 186 -1.15 -10.03 2.98
N LEU A 187 -2.40 -10.23 3.38
CA LEU A 187 -3.48 -9.26 3.15
C LEU A 187 -3.24 -7.93 3.87
N THR A 188 -2.76 -7.99 5.12
CA THR A 188 -2.41 -6.80 5.89
C THR A 188 -1.22 -6.07 5.25
N ARG A 189 -0.22 -6.81 4.74
CA ARG A 189 0.90 -6.20 4.00
C ARG A 189 0.44 -5.56 2.69
N ALA A 190 -0.42 -6.23 1.92
CA ALA A 190 -1.00 -5.69 0.69
C ALA A 190 -1.75 -4.38 0.97
N ARG A 191 -2.64 -4.39 1.97
CA ARG A 191 -3.37 -3.20 2.44
C ARG A 191 -2.40 -2.08 2.84
N ASN A 192 -1.43 -2.37 3.70
CA ASN A 192 -0.51 -1.35 4.22
C ASN A 192 0.33 -0.67 3.11
N ARG A 193 0.64 -1.39 2.02
CA ARG A 193 1.34 -0.80 0.85
C ARG A 193 0.49 0.23 0.12
N LEU A 194 -0.82 0.02 0.06
CA LEU A 194 -1.77 0.96 -0.56
C LEU A 194 -2.16 2.10 0.39
N THR A 195 -2.25 1.85 1.70
CA THR A 195 -2.67 2.86 2.68
C THR A 195 -1.55 3.80 3.13
N THR A 196 -0.30 3.37 3.09
CA THR A 196 0.83 4.14 3.63
C THR A 196 1.75 4.61 2.51
N PRO A 197 1.59 5.85 2.02
CA PRO A 197 2.51 6.43 1.03
C PRO A 197 3.94 6.57 1.60
N ALA A 198 4.94 6.64 0.72
CA ALA A 198 6.32 6.87 1.16
C ALA A 198 6.50 8.27 1.74
N THR A 199 7.23 8.34 2.85
CA THR A 199 7.82 9.60 3.33
C THR A 199 9.04 9.93 2.48
N LEU A 200 8.96 11.02 1.72
CA LEU A 200 10.04 11.50 0.86
C LEU A 200 10.52 12.86 1.35
N THR A 201 11.81 13.12 1.24
CA THR A 201 12.39 14.46 1.43
C THR A 201 12.21 15.29 0.15
N LEU A 202 12.17 16.62 0.27
CA LEU A 202 12.07 17.50 -0.91
C LEU A 202 13.17 17.28 -1.96
N PRO A 203 14.46 17.05 -1.58
CA PRO A 203 15.49 16.65 -2.53
C PRO A 203 15.21 15.32 -3.24
N GLU A 204 14.63 14.32 -2.56
CA GLU A 204 14.26 13.05 -3.19
C GLU A 204 13.13 13.22 -4.20
N ILE A 205 12.17 14.11 -3.90
CA ILE A 205 11.09 14.47 -4.85
C ILE A 205 11.69 15.19 -6.07
N ALA A 206 12.60 16.15 -5.86
CA ALA A 206 13.29 16.85 -6.95
C ALA A 206 14.15 15.92 -7.83
N ALA A 207 14.84 14.97 -7.21
CA ALA A 207 15.64 13.95 -7.89
C ALA A 207 14.81 12.89 -8.63
N SER A 208 13.51 12.80 -8.33
CA SER A 208 12.61 11.82 -8.92
C SER A 208 12.64 11.87 -10.43
N GLY A 209 12.54 10.71 -11.07
CA GLY A 209 12.33 10.62 -12.51
C GLY A 209 11.07 11.35 -12.97
N LEU A 210 10.07 11.48 -12.09
CA LEU A 210 8.78 12.12 -12.37
C LEU A 210 8.92 13.56 -12.87
N THR A 211 9.78 14.36 -12.23
CA THR A 211 10.00 15.77 -12.59
C THR A 211 10.51 15.94 -14.02
N ARG A 212 11.22 14.91 -14.54
CA ARG A 212 11.77 14.87 -15.90
C ARG A 212 10.79 14.33 -16.96
N MET A 213 9.59 13.92 -16.56
CA MET A 213 8.57 13.38 -17.46
C MET A 213 7.71 14.45 -18.10
N PHE A 214 7.68 15.66 -17.52
CA PHE A 214 6.84 16.76 -17.98
C PHE A 214 7.46 17.52 -19.18
N THR A 215 6.60 17.93 -20.10
CA THR A 215 6.90 18.82 -21.23
C THR A 215 5.81 19.89 -21.32
N PRO A 216 6.16 21.19 -21.27
CA PRO A 216 7.51 21.74 -21.11
C PRO A 216 8.16 21.35 -19.76
N ALA A 217 9.49 21.42 -19.68
CA ALA A 217 10.21 21.08 -18.47
C ALA A 217 9.73 21.94 -17.30
N LEU A 218 9.55 21.32 -16.12
CA LEU A 218 9.10 22.02 -14.94
C LEU A 218 10.11 23.12 -14.55
N PRO A 219 9.64 24.36 -14.30
CA PRO A 219 10.45 25.42 -13.72
C PRO A 219 11.10 25.01 -12.39
N SER A 220 12.25 25.61 -12.05
CA SER A 220 12.98 25.29 -10.81
C SER A 220 12.24 25.70 -9.53
N ASP A 221 11.21 26.55 -9.66
CA ASP A 221 10.32 26.96 -8.58
C ASP A 221 9.10 26.03 -8.43
N LEU A 222 9.03 24.92 -9.15
CA LEU A 222 7.94 23.94 -9.06
C LEU A 222 8.47 22.52 -8.86
N LEU A 223 7.88 21.80 -7.90
CA LEU A 223 8.04 20.35 -7.77
C LEU A 223 6.69 19.67 -7.85
N VAL A 224 6.67 18.51 -8.50
CA VAL A 224 5.47 17.69 -8.64
C VAL A 224 5.72 16.32 -8.04
N ASN A 225 4.77 15.84 -7.25
CA ASN A 225 4.77 14.50 -6.69
C ASN A 225 3.42 13.83 -6.95
N VAL A 226 3.45 12.53 -7.26
CA VAL A 226 2.25 11.71 -7.43
C VAL A 226 2.40 10.44 -6.60
N TYR A 227 1.39 10.14 -5.79
CA TYR A 227 1.38 8.95 -4.93
C TYR A 227 -0.05 8.45 -4.72
N ILE A 228 -0.19 7.22 -4.22
CA ILE A 228 -1.49 6.66 -3.81
C ILE A 228 -1.61 6.71 -2.29
N ASN A 229 -2.77 7.14 -1.83
CA ASN A 229 -3.14 7.14 -0.41
C ASN A 229 -4.51 6.46 -0.24
N LEU A 230 -4.52 5.25 0.33
CA LEU A 230 -5.69 4.37 0.38
C LEU A 230 -6.22 4.06 -1.04
N ASN A 231 -7.39 4.64 -1.36
CA ASN A 231 -8.09 4.48 -2.62
C ASN A 231 -8.00 5.75 -3.49
N LYS A 232 -7.15 6.71 -3.13
CA LYS A 232 -7.03 7.99 -3.82
C LYS A 232 -5.70 8.13 -4.53
N LEU A 233 -5.75 8.57 -5.78
CA LEU A 233 -4.60 9.10 -6.50
C LEU A 233 -4.39 10.54 -6.05
N CYS A 234 -3.24 10.84 -5.47
CA CYS A 234 -2.89 12.18 -5.00
C CYS A 234 -1.84 12.79 -5.93
N LEU A 235 -2.14 13.97 -6.46
CA LEU A 235 -1.20 14.85 -7.14
C LEU A 235 -0.91 16.03 -6.23
N THR A 236 0.37 16.25 -5.92
CA THR A 236 0.83 17.40 -5.16
C THR A 236 1.78 18.25 -5.99
N VAL A 237 1.52 19.54 -6.06
CA VAL A 237 2.40 20.55 -6.65
C VAL A 237 2.92 21.46 -5.54
N TYR A 238 4.24 21.53 -5.38
CA TYR A 238 4.92 22.42 -4.45
C TYR A 238 5.45 23.63 -5.21
N GLN A 239 5.05 24.83 -4.79
CA GLN A 239 5.63 26.07 -5.28
C GLN A 239 6.76 26.50 -4.37
N LEU A 240 7.95 26.69 -4.93
CA LEU A 240 9.17 26.98 -4.21
C LEU A 240 9.55 28.45 -4.33
N HIS A 241 10.26 28.93 -3.31
CA HIS A 241 10.85 30.24 -3.29
C HIS A 241 12.33 30.11 -2.95
N THR A 242 13.19 30.70 -3.77
CA THR A 242 14.64 30.71 -3.52
C THR A 242 14.97 31.69 -2.42
N LEU A 243 15.59 31.19 -1.35
CA LEU A 243 16.04 32.01 -0.23
C LEU A 243 17.24 32.84 -0.66
N GLN A 244 17.20 34.14 -0.37
CA GLN A 244 18.33 35.02 -0.63
C GLN A 244 19.52 34.70 0.30
N PRO A 245 20.78 34.90 -0.15
CA PRO A 245 21.98 34.61 0.66
C PRO A 245 22.04 35.36 1.99
N ASN A 246 21.45 36.56 2.04
CA ASN A 246 21.43 37.44 3.22
C ASN A 246 20.21 37.21 4.14
N SER A 247 19.50 36.10 3.98
CA SER A 247 18.32 35.82 4.81
C SER A 247 18.71 35.60 6.28
N THR A 248 18.05 36.32 7.19
CA THR A 248 18.17 36.12 8.65
C THR A 248 17.40 34.90 9.15
N LYS A 249 16.70 34.17 8.26
CA LYS A 249 15.99 32.94 8.63
C LYS A 249 16.99 31.83 8.94
N ASN A 250 16.85 31.23 10.12
CA ASN A 250 17.57 30.01 10.49
C ASN A 250 17.23 28.88 9.50
N PHE A 251 18.17 28.55 8.62
CA PHE A 251 18.00 27.47 7.66
C PHE A 251 18.04 26.11 8.37
N ARG A 252 16.91 25.38 8.33
CA ARG A 252 16.83 24.00 8.83
C ARG A 252 16.23 23.11 7.73
N PRO A 253 16.99 22.15 7.18
CA PRO A 253 16.47 21.28 6.14
C PRO A 253 15.35 20.40 6.71
N ALA A 254 14.22 20.36 6.01
CA ALA A 254 13.09 19.53 6.36
C ALA A 254 13.42 18.04 6.19
N GLY A 255 12.93 17.22 7.13
CA GLY A 255 13.04 15.76 7.06
C GLY A 255 12.09 15.13 6.03
N GLY A 256 11.96 13.80 6.06
CA GLY A 256 11.03 13.09 5.19
C GLY A 256 9.58 13.30 5.62
N SER A 257 8.70 13.61 4.67
CA SER A 257 7.25 13.70 4.88
C SER A 257 6.49 13.13 3.70
N VAL A 258 5.25 12.69 3.91
CA VAL A 258 4.32 12.35 2.82
C VAL A 258 3.84 13.62 2.12
N LEU A 259 3.60 14.68 2.90
CA LEU A 259 3.17 15.99 2.43
C LEU A 259 3.97 17.05 3.20
N HIS A 260 4.81 17.79 2.48
CA HIS A 260 5.53 18.94 3.06
C HIS A 260 4.58 20.12 3.26
N SER A 261 4.73 20.83 4.37
CA SER A 261 3.98 22.06 4.66
C SER A 261 4.66 23.29 4.06
N PRO A 262 3.93 24.39 3.81
CA PRO A 262 4.54 25.68 3.54
C PRO A 262 5.55 26.07 4.64
N GLY A 263 6.68 26.64 4.25
CA GLY A 263 7.82 26.97 5.13
C GLY A 263 8.87 25.86 5.24
N ALA A 264 8.64 24.68 4.68
CA ALA A 264 9.65 23.62 4.64
C ALA A 264 10.84 24.06 3.77
N MET A 265 12.06 23.97 4.30
CA MET A 265 13.28 24.40 3.61
C MET A 265 14.13 23.20 3.20
N PHE A 266 14.84 23.29 2.09
CA PHE A 266 15.79 22.26 1.65
C PHE A 266 16.86 22.85 0.74
N GLU A 267 17.96 22.10 0.57
CA GLU A 267 19.03 22.46 -0.38
C GLU A 267 18.91 21.57 -1.62
N TRP A 268 19.00 22.19 -2.80
CA TRP A 268 19.03 21.49 -4.08
C TRP A 268 20.10 22.12 -4.98
N GLY A 269 21.14 21.34 -5.28
CA GLY A 269 22.34 21.88 -5.94
C GLY A 269 22.99 22.96 -5.07
N ALA A 270 23.21 24.14 -5.66
CA ALA A 270 23.78 25.30 -4.95
C ALA A 270 22.72 26.26 -4.37
N GLN A 271 21.42 25.91 -4.47
CA GLN A 271 20.31 26.79 -4.07
C GLN A 271 19.64 26.30 -2.79
N ARG A 272 19.24 27.27 -1.95
CA ARG A 272 18.37 27.06 -0.80
C ARG A 272 16.95 27.43 -1.19
N LEU A 273 16.03 26.49 -1.03
CA LEU A 273 14.64 26.62 -1.47
C LEU A 273 13.71 26.46 -0.26
N GLU A 274 12.65 27.24 -0.22
CA GLU A 274 11.55 27.17 0.76
C GLU A 274 10.26 26.85 0.02
N VAL A 275 9.44 25.94 0.55
CA VAL A 275 8.10 25.68 0.04
C VAL A 275 7.21 26.87 0.38
N SER A 276 6.79 27.64 -0.63
CA SER A 276 5.89 28.77 -0.45
C SER A 276 4.42 28.35 -0.37
N HIS A 277 3.99 27.48 -1.29
CA HIS A 277 2.60 27.02 -1.40
C HIS A 277 2.57 25.53 -1.73
N VAL A 278 1.49 24.88 -1.30
CA VAL A 278 1.27 23.44 -1.51
C VAL A 278 -0.13 23.27 -2.08
N HIS A 279 -0.22 22.72 -3.28
CA HIS A 279 -1.48 22.42 -3.95
C HIS A 279 -1.61 20.90 -4.02
N LYS A 280 -2.55 20.34 -3.27
CA LYS A 280 -2.84 18.90 -3.28
C LYS A 280 -4.24 18.70 -3.85
N VAL A 281 -4.33 17.88 -4.88
CA VAL A 281 -5.61 17.40 -5.44
C VAL A 281 -5.62 15.89 -5.44
N GLU A 282 -6.80 15.30 -5.24
CA GLU A 282 -6.95 13.85 -5.14
C GLU A 282 -8.22 13.38 -5.84
N SER A 283 -8.18 12.17 -6.39
CA SER A 283 -9.32 11.51 -7.03
C SER A 283 -9.40 10.06 -6.61
N VAL A 284 -10.61 9.55 -6.42
CA VAL A 284 -10.85 8.16 -6.00
C VAL A 284 -10.64 7.23 -7.19
N ILE A 285 -9.88 6.16 -6.98
CA ILE A 285 -9.69 5.07 -7.92
C ILE A 285 -10.68 3.95 -7.54
N PRO A 286 -11.75 3.71 -8.31
CA PRO A 286 -12.80 2.75 -7.93
C PRO A 286 -12.28 1.33 -7.75
N TRP A 287 -11.45 0.82 -8.66
CA TRP A 287 -10.94 -0.55 -8.57
C TRP A 287 -9.98 -0.76 -7.38
N LEU A 288 -9.27 0.29 -6.92
CA LEU A 288 -8.49 0.23 -5.68
C LEU A 288 -9.39 0.22 -4.45
N ASN A 289 -10.51 0.96 -4.49
CA ASN A 289 -11.51 0.91 -3.45
C ASN A 289 -12.07 -0.50 -3.30
N ASP A 290 -12.46 -1.13 -4.41
CA ASP A 290 -12.95 -2.51 -4.43
C ASP A 290 -11.89 -3.49 -3.89
N ALA A 291 -10.62 -3.35 -4.30
CA ALA A 291 -9.53 -4.18 -3.79
C ALA A 291 -9.36 -4.06 -2.26
N LEU A 292 -9.44 -2.83 -1.71
CA LEU A 292 -9.37 -2.60 -0.27
C LEU A 292 -10.58 -3.19 0.48
N VAL A 293 -11.77 -3.13 -0.12
CA VAL A 293 -12.97 -3.80 0.40
C VAL A 293 -12.76 -5.32 0.42
N PHE A 294 -12.28 -5.92 -0.67
CA PHE A 294 -11.97 -7.35 -0.71
C PHE A 294 -10.95 -7.77 0.34
N PHE A 295 -9.90 -6.98 0.58
CA PHE A 295 -8.94 -7.25 1.65
C PHE A 295 -9.60 -7.21 3.03
N THR A 296 -10.49 -6.26 3.26
CA THR A 296 -11.19 -6.11 4.54
C THR A 296 -12.13 -7.28 4.79
N VAL A 297 -12.93 -7.67 3.80
CA VAL A 297 -13.82 -8.83 3.89
C VAL A 297 -13.01 -10.11 4.09
N SER A 298 -11.93 -10.31 3.35
CA SER A 298 -11.07 -11.49 3.49
C SER A 298 -10.43 -11.57 4.88
N LEU A 299 -9.95 -10.45 5.43
CA LEU A 299 -9.42 -10.40 6.79
C LEU A 299 -10.48 -10.74 7.84
N GLN A 300 -11.72 -10.28 7.65
CA GLN A 300 -12.83 -10.62 8.53
C GLN A 300 -13.16 -12.12 8.48
N LEU A 301 -13.23 -12.72 7.29
CA LEU A 301 -13.46 -14.16 7.13
C LEU A 301 -12.37 -14.99 7.81
N CYS A 302 -11.08 -14.63 7.61
CA CYS A 302 -9.97 -15.28 8.29
C CYS A 302 -10.09 -15.18 9.82
N GLN A 303 -10.42 -14.00 10.35
CA GLN A 303 -10.55 -13.80 11.79
C GLN A 303 -11.74 -14.58 12.37
N GLN A 304 -12.90 -14.57 11.71
CA GLN A 304 -14.07 -15.36 12.13
C GLN A 304 -13.76 -16.86 12.20
N LEU A 305 -13.05 -17.39 11.19
CA LEU A 305 -12.64 -18.78 11.20
C LEU A 305 -11.66 -19.09 12.33
N LYS A 306 -10.69 -18.19 12.58
CA LYS A 306 -9.76 -18.33 13.70
C LYS A 306 -10.47 -18.31 15.06
N ASP A 307 -11.45 -17.43 15.24
CA ASP A 307 -12.20 -17.32 16.50
C ASP A 307 -12.98 -18.61 16.75
N LYS A 308 -13.69 -19.12 15.73
CA LYS A 308 -14.38 -20.42 15.82
C LYS A 308 -13.43 -21.55 16.22
N ILE A 309 -12.32 -21.71 15.49
CA ILE A 309 -11.34 -22.78 15.74
C ILE A 309 -10.70 -22.63 17.13
N SER A 310 -10.44 -21.41 17.57
CA SER A 310 -9.85 -21.14 18.89
C SER A 310 -10.80 -21.48 20.02
N VAL A 311 -12.10 -21.19 19.88
CA VAL A 311 -13.13 -21.58 20.84
C VAL A 311 -13.13 -23.10 21.00
N PHE A 312 -13.28 -23.85 19.90
CA PHE A 312 -13.29 -25.32 19.95
C PHE A 312 -11.97 -25.91 20.46
N SER A 313 -10.83 -25.36 20.04
CA SER A 313 -9.51 -25.83 20.50
C SER A 313 -9.30 -25.56 21.99
N SER A 314 -9.83 -24.46 22.52
CA SER A 314 -9.78 -24.13 23.96
C SER A 314 -10.64 -25.08 24.78
N TYR A 315 -11.83 -25.44 24.31
CA TYR A 315 -12.68 -26.46 24.95
C TYR A 315 -11.96 -27.81 25.06
N TRP A 316 -11.16 -28.19 24.07
CA TRP A 316 -10.38 -29.43 24.08
C TRP A 316 -9.11 -29.35 24.94
N SER A 317 -8.46 -28.18 24.94
CA SER A 317 -7.17 -27.95 25.65
C SER A 317 -7.34 -27.68 27.15
N TYR A 318 -8.49 -27.16 27.59
CA TYR A 318 -8.78 -26.86 29.00
C TYR A 318 -9.29 -28.07 29.80
N ARG A 319 -9.54 -29.20 29.14
CA ARG A 319 -9.86 -30.47 29.78
C ARG A 319 -8.95 -31.59 29.27
N PRO A 320 -7.63 -31.49 29.51
CA PRO A 320 -6.83 -32.70 29.57
C PRO A 320 -7.34 -33.49 30.79
N PHE A 321 -7.41 -34.80 30.63
CA PHE A 321 -7.78 -35.75 31.67
C PHE A 321 -7.08 -35.48 33.01
#